data_AF-A0ABD5KDS2-F1
#
_entry.id   AF-A0ABD5KDS2-F1
#
_cell.length_a   1.000
_cell.length_b   1.000
_cell.length_c   1.000
_cell.angle_alpha   90.00
_cell.angle_beta   90.00
_cell.angle_gamma   90.00
#
_symmetry.space_group_name_H-M   'P 1'
#
loop_
_entity.id
_entity.type
_entity.pdbx_description
1 polymer ?
#
loop_
_entity_poly.entity_id
_entity_poly.type
_entity_poly.pdbx_seq_one_letter_code
_entity_poly.pdbx_strand_id
1 'polypeptide(L)'
;MRKKRWIVSIVILIIILFVSEFVMLYSGKVGILNTTQRVISGAPHVIIQGQTLSYQGKIHWDDIQSSIEAYSVSDEGTVLYKAKGTPVPPPWIYVRKEKNEGFRYKVPRLPWKL
;
A
#
# COMPACT_ATOMS: atom_id res chain seq x y z
N MET A 1 -29.20 20.43 22.59
CA MET A 1 -29.36 19.14 21.86
C MET A 1 -28.51 19.02 20.58
N ARG A 2 -28.28 20.10 19.79
CA ARG A 2 -27.47 20.04 18.55
C ARG A 2 -26.02 19.54 18.73
N LYS A 3 -25.31 19.94 19.79
CA LYS A 3 -23.92 19.52 20.04
C LYS A 3 -23.75 18.00 20.19
N LYS A 4 -24.70 17.31 20.82
CA LYS A 4 -24.65 15.84 21.00
C LYS A 4 -24.89 15.08 19.68
N ARG A 5 -25.67 15.64 18.75
CA ARG A 5 -25.96 15.00 17.45
C ARG A 5 -24.71 14.88 16.59
N TRP A 6 -23.84 15.89 16.59
CA TRP A 6 -22.61 15.86 15.78
C TRP A 6 -21.60 14.82 16.30
N ILE A 7 -21.55 14.62 17.63
CA ILE A 7 -20.75 13.53 18.24
C ILE A 7 -21.27 12.17 17.79
N VAL A 8 -22.60 11.95 17.82
CA VAL A 8 -23.20 10.70 17.34
C VAL A 8 -22.88 10.47 15.86
N SER A 9 -22.95 11.52 15.03
CA SER A 9 -22.56 11.43 13.61
C SER A 9 -21.10 11.04 13.43
N ILE A 10 -20.17 11.63 14.18
CA ILE A 10 -18.74 11.26 14.14
C ILE A 10 -18.55 9.78 14.53
N VAL A 11 -19.21 9.33 15.60
CA VAL A 11 -19.11 7.93 16.04
C VAL A 11 -19.60 6.98 14.96
N ILE A 12 -20.73 7.28 14.31
CA ILE A 12 -21.25 6.48 13.20
C ILE A 12 -20.25 6.43 12.04
N LEU A 13 -19.64 7.55 11.67
CA LEU A 13 -18.62 7.60 10.61
C LEU A 13 -17.39 6.76 10.95
N ILE A 14 -16.93 6.81 12.20
CA ILE A 14 -15.82 5.97 12.68
C ILE A 14 -16.17 4.49 12.58
N ILE A 15 -17.38 4.09 13.00
CA ILE A 15 -17.85 2.70 12.89
C ILE A 15 -17.88 2.25 11.42
N ILE A 16 -18.43 3.06 10.52
CA ILE A 16 -18.47 2.76 9.09
C ILE A 16 -17.05 2.57 8.53
N LEU A 17 -16.11 3.44 8.91
CA LEU A 17 -14.72 3.32 8.49
C LEU A 17 -14.11 1.98 8.98
N PHE A 18 -14.27 1.63 10.26
CA PHE A 18 -13.76 0.36 10.78
C PHE A 18 -14.40 -0.87 10.11
N VAL A 19 -15.71 -0.85 9.88
CA VAL A 19 -16.41 -1.93 9.16
C VAL A 19 -15.88 -2.04 7.73
N SER A 20 -15.64 -0.92 7.05
CA SER A 20 -15.09 -0.93 5.70
C SER A 20 -13.66 -1.49 5.65
N GLU A 21 -12.81 -1.14 6.62
CA GLU A 21 -11.47 -1.71 6.77
C GLU A 21 -11.54 -3.22 7.01
N PHE A 22 -12.46 -3.66 7.87
CA PHE A 22 -12.64 -5.08 8.16
C PHE A 22 -13.08 -5.88 6.93
N VAL A 23 -14.03 -5.35 6.15
CA VAL A 23 -14.49 -5.96 4.90
C VAL A 23 -13.35 -6.05 3.88
N MET A 24 -12.56 -4.98 3.73
CA MET A 24 -11.40 -4.97 2.83
C MET A 24 -10.36 -6.02 3.26
N LEU A 25 -10.04 -6.08 4.56
CA LEU A 25 -9.13 -7.07 5.12
C LEU A 25 -9.62 -8.49 4.82
N TYR A 26 -10.88 -8.82 5.13
CA TYR A 26 -11.43 -10.16 4.91
C TYR A 26 -11.41 -10.56 3.42
N SER A 27 -11.63 -9.60 2.52
CA SER A 27 -11.52 -9.81 1.07
C SER A 27 -10.09 -9.91 0.53
N GLY A 28 -9.07 -9.76 1.39
CA GLY A 28 -7.65 -9.77 1.00
C GLY A 28 -7.24 -8.54 0.18
N LYS A 29 -8.05 -7.47 0.23
CA LYS A 29 -7.82 -6.21 -0.49
C LYS A 29 -7.16 -5.19 0.42
N VAL A 30 -6.57 -4.17 -0.20
CA VAL A 30 -5.98 -3.04 0.51
C VAL A 30 -7.09 -2.15 1.09
N GLY A 31 -6.97 -1.81 2.37
CA GLY A 31 -7.91 -0.96 3.09
C GLY A 31 -8.02 0.47 2.55
N ILE A 32 -9.07 1.17 2.96
CA ILE A 32 -9.36 2.55 2.57
C ILE A 32 -8.30 3.50 3.15
N LEU A 33 -7.86 3.28 4.39
CA LEU A 33 -6.81 4.04 5.05
C LEU A 33 -5.49 3.97 4.28
N ASN A 34 -5.09 2.76 3.88
CA ASN A 34 -3.87 2.57 3.11
C ASN A 34 -3.96 3.19 1.71
N THR A 35 -5.12 3.05 1.07
CA THR A 35 -5.39 3.70 -0.22
C THR A 35 -5.32 5.22 -0.10
N THR A 36 -5.89 5.79 0.96
CA THR A 36 -5.87 7.23 1.22
C THR A 36 -4.44 7.72 1.47
N GLN A 37 -3.65 7.00 2.27
CA GLN A 37 -2.23 7.31 2.50
C GLN A 37 -1.42 7.28 1.20
N ARG A 38 -1.67 6.29 0.33
CA ARG A 38 -1.04 6.17 -0.99
C ARG A 38 -1.34 7.39 -1.85
N VAL A 39 -2.63 7.77 -1.94
CA VAL A 39 -3.09 8.91 -2.74
C VAL A 39 -2.51 10.22 -2.22
N ILE A 40 -2.56 10.48 -0.91
CA ILE A 40 -1.99 11.69 -0.30
C ILE A 40 -0.47 11.77 -0.52
N SER A 41 0.21 10.62 -0.50
CA SER A 41 1.65 10.55 -0.76
C SER A 41 2.00 10.75 -2.23
N GLY A 42 1.02 10.78 -3.13
CA GLY A 42 1.21 10.79 -4.58
C GLY A 42 1.83 9.50 -5.11
N ALA A 43 1.71 8.39 -4.37
CA ALA A 43 2.30 7.12 -4.72
C ALA A 43 1.48 6.42 -5.83
N PRO A 44 2.13 5.83 -6.84
CA PRO A 44 1.43 5.18 -7.96
C PRO A 44 0.53 4.04 -7.49
N HIS A 45 -0.50 3.74 -8.28
CA HIS A 45 -1.26 2.50 -8.09
C HIS A 45 -0.43 1.35 -8.66
N VAL A 46 -0.42 0.21 -7.97
CA VAL A 46 0.41 -0.93 -8.39
C VAL A 46 -0.39 -2.19 -8.18
N ILE A 47 -0.56 -2.95 -9.25
CA ILE A 47 -1.25 -4.24 -9.27
C ILE A 47 -0.26 -5.29 -9.79
N ILE A 48 -0.21 -6.44 -9.12
CA ILE A 48 0.52 -7.62 -9.60
C ILE A 48 -0.44 -8.80 -9.54
N GLN A 49 -0.61 -9.52 -10.66
CA GLN A 49 -1.45 -10.72 -10.71
C GLN A 49 -2.90 -10.44 -10.25
N GLY A 50 -3.44 -9.27 -10.62
CA GLY A 50 -4.77 -8.82 -10.19
C GLY A 50 -4.88 -8.39 -8.72
N GLN A 51 -3.77 -8.36 -7.96
CA GLN A 51 -3.75 -7.93 -6.57
C GLN A 51 -3.10 -6.54 -6.41
N THR A 52 -3.84 -5.58 -5.85
CA THR A 52 -3.31 -4.27 -5.48
C THR A 52 -2.30 -4.38 -4.35
N LEU A 53 -1.14 -3.75 -4.49
CA LEU A 53 -0.13 -3.72 -3.44
C LEU A 53 -0.47 -2.72 -2.34
N SER A 54 -0.15 -3.07 -1.09
CA SER A 54 -0.28 -2.17 0.05
C SER A 54 0.90 -1.21 0.10
N TYR A 55 0.61 0.09 0.18
CA TYR A 55 1.58 1.16 0.33
C TYR A 55 2.21 1.16 1.73
N GLN A 56 3.53 1.35 1.83
CA GLN A 56 4.30 1.21 3.07
C GLN A 56 5.22 2.42 3.34
N GLY A 57 5.05 3.51 2.59
CA GLY A 57 5.78 4.75 2.79
C GLY A 57 6.67 5.16 1.61
N LYS A 58 7.16 6.39 1.70
CA LYS A 58 8.17 6.96 0.81
C LYS A 58 9.56 6.50 1.24
N ILE A 59 10.46 6.47 0.28
CA ILE A 59 11.89 6.20 0.48
C ILE A 59 12.69 7.13 -0.43
N HIS A 60 13.90 7.50 -0.01
CA HIS A 60 14.83 8.16 -0.90
C HIS A 60 15.44 7.10 -1.83
N TRP A 61 15.34 7.33 -3.13
CA TRP A 61 15.78 6.37 -4.14
C TRP A 61 17.29 6.15 -4.08
N ASP A 62 18.04 7.22 -3.87
CA ASP A 62 19.51 7.21 -3.83
C ASP A 62 20.05 6.34 -2.69
N ASP A 63 19.35 6.30 -1.54
CA ASP A 63 19.74 5.48 -0.38
C ASP A 63 19.71 3.98 -0.69
N ILE A 64 18.84 3.55 -1.61
CA ILE A 64 18.61 2.13 -1.89
C ILE A 64 19.12 1.67 -3.24
N GLN A 65 19.46 2.58 -4.16
CA GLN A 65 19.74 2.29 -5.57
C GLN A 65 20.80 1.20 -5.78
N SER A 66 21.86 1.18 -4.96
CA SER A 66 22.94 0.18 -5.06
C SER A 66 22.52 -1.22 -4.60
N SER A 67 21.48 -1.30 -3.76
CA SER A 67 21.02 -2.51 -3.07
C SER A 67 19.78 -3.15 -3.70
N ILE A 68 19.21 -2.55 -4.74
CA ILE A 68 18.02 -3.06 -5.43
C ILE A 68 18.35 -3.59 -6.83
N GLU A 69 17.46 -4.46 -7.32
CA GLU A 69 17.46 -5.00 -8.68
C GLU A 69 16.05 -4.99 -9.26
N ALA A 70 15.95 -4.97 -10.59
CA ALA A 70 14.67 -5.11 -11.27
C ALA A 70 14.05 -6.47 -10.93
N TYR A 71 12.77 -6.47 -10.60
CA TYR A 71 12.04 -7.65 -10.16
C TYR A 71 11.03 -8.12 -11.19
N SER A 72 10.09 -7.25 -11.56
CA SER A 72 8.98 -7.55 -12.45
C SER A 72 8.41 -6.25 -13.02
N VAL A 73 7.45 -6.36 -13.93
CA VAL A 73 6.59 -5.27 -14.36
C VAL A 73 5.21 -5.50 -13.77
N SER A 74 4.55 -4.44 -13.30
CA SER A 74 3.17 -4.49 -12.81
C SER A 74 2.19 -4.71 -13.96
N ASP A 75 0.95 -5.09 -13.64
CA ASP A 75 -0.11 -5.26 -14.63
C ASP A 75 -0.43 -3.93 -15.37
N GLU A 76 -0.07 -2.79 -14.76
CA GLU A 76 -0.20 -1.44 -15.31
C GLU A 76 1.08 -0.94 -16.03
N GLY A 77 2.08 -1.80 -16.23
CA GLY A 77 3.31 -1.46 -16.96
C GLY A 77 4.39 -0.76 -16.12
N THR A 78 4.23 -0.69 -14.79
CA THR A 78 5.19 -0.04 -13.90
C THR A 78 6.34 -1.00 -13.56
N VAL A 79 7.59 -0.55 -13.73
CA VAL A 79 8.77 -1.35 -13.35
C VAL A 79 8.87 -1.45 -11.83
N LEU A 80 9.00 -2.67 -11.34
CA LEU A 80 9.10 -3.01 -9.93
C LEU A 80 10.51 -3.46 -9.59
N TYR A 81 10.97 -3.06 -8.41
CA TYR A 81 12.29 -3.40 -7.92
C TYR A 81 12.18 -4.16 -6.60
N LYS A 82 13.17 -5.00 -6.29
CA LYS A 82 13.31 -5.67 -5.00
C LYS A 82 14.73 -5.49 -4.49
N ALA A 83 14.95 -5.75 -3.20
CA ALA A 83 16.31 -5.79 -2.67
C ALA A 83 17.06 -7.04 -3.17
N LYS A 84 18.34 -6.89 -3.48
CA LYS A 84 19.22 -7.99 -3.92
C LYS A 84 19.28 -9.09 -2.86
N GLY A 85 19.30 -10.35 -3.30
CA GLY A 85 19.37 -11.52 -2.42
C GLY A 85 18.09 -11.81 -1.62
N THR A 86 16.98 -11.10 -1.89
CA THR A 86 15.69 -11.42 -1.25
C THR A 86 14.94 -12.54 -1.97
N PRO A 87 14.19 -13.39 -1.23
CA PRO A 87 13.41 -14.48 -1.81
C PRO A 87 12.31 -13.96 -2.74
N VAL A 88 11.78 -14.85 -3.58
CA VAL A 88 10.59 -14.57 -4.40
C VAL A 88 9.40 -15.31 -3.79
N PRO A 89 8.30 -14.63 -3.41
CA PRO A 89 8.05 -13.19 -3.52
C PRO A 89 8.85 -12.35 -2.50
N PRO A 90 9.30 -11.14 -2.88
CA PRO A 90 10.13 -10.30 -2.03
C PRO A 90 9.33 -9.74 -0.84
N PRO A 91 10.01 -9.44 0.30
CA PRO A 91 9.37 -8.84 1.47
C PRO A 91 8.87 -7.42 1.18
N TRP A 92 9.61 -6.69 0.33
CA TRP A 92 9.32 -5.32 -0.07
C TRP A 92 9.46 -5.17 -1.58
N ILE A 93 8.55 -4.42 -2.17
CA ILE A 93 8.54 -4.07 -3.59
C ILE A 93 8.72 -2.56 -3.67
N TYR A 94 9.66 -2.10 -4.47
CA TYR A 94 9.97 -0.69 -4.63
C TYR A 94 9.55 -0.21 -6.01
N VAL A 95 9.02 1.01 -6.06
CA VAL A 95 8.61 1.68 -7.30
C VAL A 95 9.25 3.04 -7.35
N ARG A 96 9.85 3.35 -8.49
CA ARG A 96 10.43 4.66 -8.78
C ARG A 96 9.37 5.56 -9.41
N LYS A 97 9.30 6.82 -8.99
CA LYS A 97 8.46 7.84 -9.65
C LYS A 97 9.30 8.97 -10.25
N GLU A 98 10.40 9.34 -9.60
CA GLU A 98 11.31 10.41 -10.05
C GLU A 98 12.78 10.06 -9.76
N LYS A 99 13.70 11.03 -9.93
CA LYS A 99 15.14 10.76 -9.74
C LYS A 99 15.45 10.29 -8.31
N ASN A 100 14.91 10.99 -7.30
CA ASN A 100 15.27 10.81 -5.89
C ASN A 100 14.13 10.22 -5.03
N GLU A 101 12.90 10.14 -5.55
CA GLU A 101 11.75 9.63 -4.79
C GLU A 101 11.33 8.23 -5.25
N GLY A 102 11.26 7.32 -4.27
CA GLY A 102 10.70 6.00 -4.42
C GLY A 102 9.57 5.74 -3.43
N PHE A 103 8.82 4.68 -3.70
CA PHE A 103 7.74 4.21 -2.86
C PHE A 103 7.94 2.75 -2.54
N ARG A 104 7.69 2.38 -1.29
CA ARG A 104 7.76 1.01 -0.81
C ARG A 104 6.36 0.43 -0.72
N TYR A 105 6.24 -0.82 -1.14
CA TYR A 105 5.01 -1.60 -1.15
C TYR A 105 5.23 -2.99 -0.57
N LYS A 106 4.13 -3.63 -0.20
CA LYS A 106 4.07 -5.01 0.24
C LYS A 106 2.87 -5.71 -0.39
N VAL A 107 3.02 -6.98 -0.74
CA VAL A 107 1.89 -7.83 -1.14
C VAL A 107 0.97 -7.98 0.08
N PRO A 108 -0.32 -7.60 -0.01
CA PRO A 108 -1.22 -7.76 1.12
C PRO A 108 -1.41 -9.26 1.39
N ARG A 109 -1.03 -9.68 2.60
CA ARG A 109 -1.21 -11.04 3.10
C ARG A 109 -2.17 -11.01 4.26
N LEU A 110 -3.09 -11.97 4.27
CA LEU A 110 -3.94 -12.23 5.42
C LEU A 110 -3.07 -12.77 6.56
N PRO A 111 -3.21 -12.29 7.80
CA PRO A 111 -2.43 -12.78 8.95
C PRO A 111 -2.51 -14.30 9.16
N TRP A 112 -3.61 -14.92 8.73
CA TRP A 112 -3.92 -16.35 8.89
C TRP A 112 -3.63 -17.20 7.65
N LYS A 113 -3.17 -16.61 6.54
CA LYS A 113 -2.59 -17.35 5.41
C LYS A 113 -1.07 -17.36 5.60
N LEU A 114 -0.61 -18.15 6.56
CA LEU A 114 0.80 -18.51 6.77
C LEU A 114 1.10 -19.84 6.09
#